data_AF-A0A7C3QA96-F1
#
_entry.id   AF-A0A7C3QA96-F1
#
_cell.length_a   1.000
_cell.length_b   1.000
_cell.length_c   1.000
_cell.angle_alpha   90.00
_cell.angle_beta   90.00
_cell.angle_gamma   90.00
#
_symmetry.space_group_name_H-M   'P 1'
#
loop_
_entity.id
_entity.type
_entity.pdbx_description
1 polymer ?
#
loop_
_entity_poly.entity_id
_entity_poly.type
_entity_poly.pdbx_seq_one_letter_code
_entity_poly.pdbx_strand_id
1 'polypeptide(L)'
;MAIDPQLQSCVSCPRRCRVNRYKKIGFCGLGVEILISHIGLHHGEEPPISGSRGSGAIFFSGCNLRCIFCQNFQISQAFQRRNRPVGIQELMGEMLHLEEMGAHNINLVSPSHILPQLTAALSLAKSSGLTIPVVYNSNGYDSVTALKGMRGLVDIYLPDIKYLD
;
A
#
# COMPACT_ATOMS: atom_id res chain seq x y z
N MET A 1 -18.35 2.14 -12.47
CA MET A 1 -17.02 2.58 -11.97
C MET A 1 -16.25 3.11 -13.17
N ALA A 2 -15.71 4.33 -13.11
CA ALA A 2 -14.90 4.87 -14.19
C ALA A 2 -13.63 4.01 -14.37
N ILE A 3 -13.21 3.79 -15.61
CA ILE A 3 -11.97 3.06 -15.91
C ILE A 3 -10.79 3.99 -15.60
N ASP A 4 -9.86 3.53 -14.76
CA ASP A 4 -8.63 4.26 -14.48
C ASP A 4 -7.60 3.99 -15.60
N PRO A 5 -7.18 5.01 -16.36
CA PRO A 5 -6.19 4.83 -17.42
C PRO A 5 -4.84 4.30 -16.90
N GLN A 6 -4.47 4.58 -15.65
CA GLN A 6 -3.25 4.04 -15.03
C GLN A 6 -3.30 2.52 -14.84
N LEU A 7 -4.51 1.94 -14.75
CA LEU A 7 -4.70 0.50 -14.66
C LEU A 7 -4.81 -0.19 -16.03
N GLN A 8 -5.12 0.56 -17.10
CA GLN A 8 -5.12 0.02 -18.47
C GLN A 8 -3.71 -0.22 -19.02
N SER A 9 -2.71 0.54 -18.57
CA SER A 9 -1.30 0.33 -18.88
C SER A 9 -0.45 0.63 -17.66
N CYS A 10 -0.30 -0.37 -16.79
CA CYS A 10 0.26 -0.16 -15.45
C CYS A 10 1.75 0.24 -15.45
N VAL A 11 2.02 1.43 -14.90
CA VAL A 11 3.36 1.99 -14.67
C VAL A 11 3.58 2.46 -13.23
N SER A 12 2.80 1.93 -12.27
CA SER A 12 2.79 2.36 -10.87
C SER A 12 4.12 2.16 -10.13
N CYS A 13 4.95 1.21 -10.57
CA CYS A 13 6.27 0.94 -10.01
C CYS A 13 7.34 0.91 -11.12
N PRO A 14 8.65 0.91 -10.78
CA PRO A 14 9.73 0.97 -11.77
C PRO A 14 9.72 -0.17 -12.79
N ARG A 15 9.05 -1.30 -12.51
CA ARG A 15 8.87 -2.39 -13.49
C ARG A 15 8.15 -1.98 -14.76
N ARG A 16 7.28 -0.97 -14.71
CA ARG A 16 6.53 -0.45 -15.87
C ARG A 16 5.96 -1.57 -16.75
N CYS A 17 5.28 -2.53 -16.14
CA CYS A 17 4.84 -3.76 -16.82
C CYS A 17 3.83 -3.54 -17.96
N ARG A 18 3.17 -2.36 -18.02
CA ARG A 18 2.20 -1.96 -19.06
C ARG A 18 1.02 -2.92 -19.26
N VAL A 19 0.81 -3.83 -18.31
CA VAL A 19 -0.34 -4.74 -18.35
C VAL A 19 -1.63 -3.95 -18.16
N ASN A 20 -2.67 -4.37 -18.85
CA ASN A 20 -4.03 -3.97 -18.55
C ASN A 20 -4.55 -4.80 -17.37
N ARG A 21 -4.63 -4.19 -16.19
CA ARG A 21 -5.01 -4.83 -14.93
C ARG A 21 -6.47 -5.29 -14.88
N TYR A 22 -7.32 -4.79 -15.78
CA TYR A 22 -8.68 -5.29 -15.98
C TYR A 22 -8.72 -6.62 -16.74
N LYS A 23 -7.63 -7.01 -17.40
CA LYS A 23 -7.56 -8.22 -18.24
C LYS A 23 -6.57 -9.25 -17.71
N LYS A 24 -5.46 -8.82 -17.11
CA LYS A 24 -4.37 -9.70 -16.67
C LYS A 24 -3.74 -9.16 -15.38
N ILE A 25 -3.16 -10.06 -14.60
CA ILE A 25 -2.35 -9.69 -13.44
C ILE A 25 -0.98 -9.14 -13.86
N GLY A 26 -0.42 -8.23 -13.06
CA GLY A 26 0.96 -7.79 -13.21
C GLY A 26 1.95 -8.73 -12.52
N PHE A 27 3.25 -8.39 -12.63
CA PHE A 27 4.33 -9.09 -11.92
C PHE A 27 4.09 -9.22 -10.41
N CYS A 28 3.46 -8.19 -9.83
CA CYS A 28 3.07 -8.16 -8.42
C CYS A 28 1.99 -9.16 -8.01
N GLY A 29 1.39 -9.87 -8.97
CA GLY A 29 0.31 -10.84 -8.75
C GLY A 29 -1.08 -10.23 -8.65
N LEU A 30 -1.21 -8.90 -8.73
CA LEU A 30 -2.50 -8.19 -8.65
C LEU A 30 -3.03 -7.72 -10.00
N GLY A 31 -4.37 -7.70 -10.10
CA GLY A 31 -5.15 -6.99 -11.13
C GLY A 31 -5.62 -5.64 -10.61
N VAL A 32 -6.93 -5.38 -10.69
CA VAL A 32 -7.56 -4.15 -10.18
C VAL A 32 -7.86 -4.17 -8.68
N GLU A 33 -7.91 -5.36 -8.08
CA GLU A 33 -8.27 -5.58 -6.69
C GLU A 33 -7.18 -5.05 -5.74
N ILE A 34 -7.61 -4.44 -4.64
CA ILE A 34 -6.76 -4.22 -3.47
C ILE A 34 -6.96 -5.43 -2.57
N LEU A 35 -5.91 -6.22 -2.35
CA LEU A 35 -5.96 -7.38 -1.48
C LEU A 35 -5.22 -7.08 -0.19
N ILE A 36 -5.90 -7.23 0.94
CA ILE A 36 -5.32 -6.98 2.25
C ILE A 36 -5.00 -8.31 2.95
N SER A 37 -3.77 -8.42 3.45
CA SER A 37 -3.35 -9.55 4.27
C SER A 37 -3.59 -9.33 5.75
N HIS A 38 -3.44 -8.09 6.23
CA HIS A 38 -3.62 -7.74 7.63
C HIS A 38 -3.95 -6.25 7.78
N ILE A 39 -4.80 -5.92 8.76
CA ILE A 39 -5.12 -4.57 9.23
C ILE A 39 -5.14 -4.61 10.74
N GLY A 40 -4.49 -3.66 11.39
CA GLY A 40 -4.59 -3.52 12.85
C GLY A 40 -3.53 -2.60 13.44
N LEU A 41 -3.60 -2.43 14.75
CA LEU A 41 -2.54 -1.76 15.50
C LEU A 41 -1.32 -2.66 15.58
N HIS A 42 -0.23 -2.20 14.97
CA HIS A 42 1.05 -2.88 14.95
C HIS A 42 2.04 -2.17 15.88
N HIS A 43 2.48 -2.89 16.91
CA HIS A 43 3.44 -2.40 17.91
C HIS A 43 4.88 -2.85 17.62
N GLY A 44 5.11 -3.55 16.49
CA GLY A 44 6.40 -4.12 16.12
C GLY A 44 7.28 -3.26 15.22
N GLU A 45 6.78 -2.12 14.69
CA GLU A 45 7.59 -1.16 13.93
C GLU A 45 8.62 -0.47 14.84
N GLU A 46 9.58 0.23 14.24
CA GLU A 46 10.57 1.00 14.97
C GLU A 46 9.91 1.97 15.96
N PRO A 47 10.48 2.19 17.16
CA PRO A 47 9.86 3.02 18.19
C PRO A 47 9.38 4.42 17.73
N PRO A 48 10.07 5.12 16.81
CA PRO A 48 9.58 6.39 16.28
C PRO A 48 8.29 6.30 15.44
N ILE A 49 7.96 5.12 14.92
CA ILE A 49 6.76 4.86 14.10
C ILE A 49 5.64 4.26 14.95
N SER A 50 5.95 3.25 15.76
CA SER A 50 4.95 2.54 16.57
C SER A 50 4.54 3.32 17.83
N GLY A 51 5.44 4.11 18.41
CA GLY A 51 5.17 4.87 19.63
C GLY A 51 4.61 3.99 20.76
N SER A 52 3.67 4.53 21.53
CA SER A 52 3.01 3.80 22.62
C SER A 52 1.67 3.18 22.23
N ARG A 53 0.98 3.75 21.24
CA ARG A 53 -0.37 3.31 20.79
C ARG A 53 -0.35 2.40 19.57
N GLY A 54 0.83 2.13 19.01
CA GLY A 54 0.98 1.34 17.79
C GLY A 54 0.79 2.17 16.52
N SER A 55 1.25 1.59 15.42
CA SER A 55 1.06 2.07 14.06
C SER A 55 -0.16 1.37 13.45
N GLY A 56 -1.10 2.10 12.86
CA GLY A 56 -2.25 1.53 12.17
C GLY A 56 -1.81 0.93 10.85
N ALA A 57 -1.36 -0.32 10.88
CA ALA A 57 -0.70 -0.95 9.76
C ALA A 57 -1.69 -1.67 8.84
N ILE A 58 -1.56 -1.41 7.54
CA ILE A 58 -2.31 -2.05 6.46
C ILE A 58 -1.30 -2.77 5.58
N PHE A 59 -1.28 -4.10 5.68
CA PHE A 59 -0.39 -4.97 4.89
C PHE A 59 -1.06 -5.38 3.59
N PHE A 60 -0.60 -4.82 2.48
CA PHE A 60 -1.08 -5.19 1.16
C PHE A 60 -0.48 -6.50 0.68
N SER A 61 -1.28 -7.31 -0.01
CA SER A 61 -0.82 -8.54 -0.64
C SER A 61 -0.16 -8.25 -1.98
N GLY A 62 0.77 -9.10 -2.39
CA GLY A 62 1.58 -8.89 -3.58
C GLY A 62 2.75 -7.92 -3.35
N CYS A 63 3.68 -7.91 -4.29
CA CYS A 63 4.86 -7.05 -4.21
C CYS A 63 5.45 -6.82 -5.60
N ASN A 64 5.97 -5.62 -5.85
CA ASN A 64 6.76 -5.30 -7.05
C ASN A 64 8.17 -5.92 -7.04
N LEU A 65 8.59 -6.58 -5.96
CA LEU A 65 9.82 -7.37 -5.85
C LEU A 65 9.55 -8.85 -5.55
N ARG A 66 10.60 -9.67 -5.67
CA ARG A 66 10.60 -11.11 -5.37
C ARG A 66 11.88 -11.47 -4.62
N CYS A 67 12.07 -10.90 -3.43
CA CYS A 67 13.32 -11.09 -2.68
C CYS A 67 13.49 -12.57 -2.29
N ILE A 68 14.69 -13.11 -2.46
CA ILE A 68 15.01 -14.50 -2.10
C ILE A 68 14.95 -14.74 -0.59
N PHE A 69 15.14 -13.68 0.20
CA PHE A 69 15.11 -13.67 1.66
C PHE A 69 13.85 -12.98 2.22
N CYS A 70 12.75 -12.98 1.45
CA CYS A 70 11.56 -12.23 1.84
C CYS A 70 10.93 -12.80 3.12
N GLN A 71 11.00 -12.05 4.23
CA GLN A 71 10.33 -12.39 5.50
C GLN A 71 8.80 -12.46 5.33
N ASN A 72 8.27 -11.64 4.42
CA ASN A 72 6.84 -11.54 4.10
C ASN A 72 6.45 -12.42 2.90
N PHE A 73 7.14 -13.54 2.67
CA PHE A 73 6.92 -14.39 1.48
C PHE A 73 5.45 -14.85 1.35
N GLN A 74 4.80 -15.20 2.45
CA GLN A 74 3.41 -15.67 2.44
C GLN A 74 2.43 -14.61 1.93
N ILE A 75 2.73 -13.32 2.11
CA ILE A 75 1.82 -12.22 1.75
C ILE A 75 2.25 -11.49 0.47
N SER A 76 3.55 -11.54 0.13
CA SER A 76 4.11 -10.88 -1.06
C SER A 76 4.15 -11.79 -2.30
N GLN A 77 4.40 -13.09 -2.10
CA GLN A 77 4.69 -14.01 -3.22
C GLN A 77 3.78 -15.21 -3.29
N ALA A 78 3.48 -15.83 -2.15
CA ALA A 78 2.64 -17.02 -2.02
C ALA A 78 1.25 -16.69 -1.46
N PHE A 79 0.84 -15.43 -1.55
CA PHE A 79 -0.48 -15.02 -1.09
C PHE A 79 -1.54 -15.72 -1.94
N GLN A 80 -2.60 -16.17 -1.27
CA GLN A 80 -3.75 -16.72 -1.95
C GLN A 80 -4.72 -15.59 -2.25
N ARG A 81 -5.47 -15.72 -3.35
CA ARG A 81 -6.61 -14.84 -3.66
C ARG A 81 -7.80 -14.96 -2.69
N ARG A 82 -7.60 -15.64 -1.56
CA ARG A 82 -8.53 -15.65 -0.41
C ARG A 82 -8.27 -14.48 0.54
N ASN A 83 -7.18 -13.74 0.37
CA ASN A 83 -6.94 -12.50 1.10
C ASN A 83 -8.08 -11.51 0.81
N ARG A 84 -8.49 -10.74 1.81
CA ARG A 84 -9.70 -9.90 1.79
C ARG A 84 -9.60 -8.87 0.65
N PRO A 85 -10.42 -8.98 -0.42
CA PRO A 85 -10.50 -7.92 -1.42
C PRO A 85 -11.27 -6.74 -0.80
N VAL A 86 -10.74 -5.54 -0.98
CA VAL A 86 -11.40 -4.31 -0.52
C VAL A 86 -11.54 -3.29 -1.64
N GLY A 87 -12.60 -2.50 -1.55
CA GLY A 87 -12.82 -1.33 -2.41
C GLY A 87 -12.13 -0.07 -1.89
N ILE A 88 -12.16 1.00 -2.68
CA ILE A 88 -11.62 2.33 -2.29
C ILE A 88 -12.31 2.86 -1.03
N GLN A 89 -13.65 2.78 -0.98
CA GLN A 89 -14.46 3.24 0.15
C GLN A 89 -14.19 2.44 1.42
N GLU A 90 -14.03 1.12 1.27
CA GLU A 90 -13.71 0.24 2.39
C GLU A 90 -12.30 0.53 2.91
N LEU A 91 -11.30 0.67 2.04
CA LEU A 91 -9.94 1.05 2.45
C LEU A 91 -9.92 2.42 3.16
N MET A 92 -10.71 3.39 2.70
CA MET A 92 -10.91 4.66 3.41
C MET A 92 -11.47 4.43 4.83
N GLY A 93 -12.53 3.63 4.96
CA GLY A 93 -13.13 3.31 6.25
C GLY A 93 -12.17 2.62 7.21
N GLU A 94 -11.35 1.69 6.72
CA GLU A 94 -10.31 1.01 7.53
C GLU A 94 -9.25 2.01 8.05
N MET A 95 -8.87 3.01 7.24
CA MET A 95 -7.93 4.04 7.70
C MET A 95 -8.52 4.91 8.81
N LEU A 96 -9.79 5.34 8.67
CA LEU A 96 -10.47 6.11 9.72
C LEU A 96 -10.68 5.27 10.98
N HIS A 97 -11.03 3.98 10.82
CA HIS A 97 -11.22 3.08 11.95
C HIS A 97 -9.92 2.87 12.75
N LEU A 98 -8.77 2.75 12.08
CA LEU A 98 -7.47 2.67 12.76
C LEU A 98 -7.16 3.96 13.56
N GLU A 99 -7.54 5.13 13.06
CA GLU A 99 -7.43 6.39 13.80
C GLU A 99 -8.35 6.40 15.03
N GLU A 100 -9.60 5.96 14.89
CA GLU A 100 -10.56 5.81 16.01
C GLU A 100 -10.04 4.84 17.08
N MET A 101 -9.35 3.77 16.67
CA MET A 101 -8.67 2.84 17.58
C MET A 101 -7.46 3.46 18.31
N GLY A 102 -7.05 4.68 17.94
CA GLY A 102 -5.98 5.43 18.60
C GLY A 102 -4.60 5.30 17.96
N ALA A 103 -4.51 4.80 16.71
CA ALA A 103 -3.23 4.66 16.01
C ALA A 103 -2.43 5.97 15.98
N HIS A 104 -1.11 5.88 16.03
CA HIS A 104 -0.25 7.06 15.86
C HIS A 104 -0.17 7.53 14.41
N ASN A 105 -0.38 6.64 13.46
CA ASN A 105 -0.30 6.88 12.02
C ASN A 105 -1.01 5.76 11.27
N ILE A 106 -1.27 5.99 9.98
CA ILE A 106 -1.64 4.94 9.03
C ILE A 106 -0.40 4.49 8.28
N ASN A 107 0.02 3.25 8.48
CA ASN A 107 1.20 2.68 7.87
C ASN A 107 0.83 1.72 6.74
N LEU A 108 1.11 2.19 5.53
CA LEU A 108 0.79 1.52 4.28
C LEU A 108 1.98 0.64 3.90
N VAL A 109 1.87 -0.66 4.14
CA VAL A 109 2.98 -1.61 3.96
C VAL A 109 2.89 -2.29 2.60
N SER A 110 3.94 -2.12 1.78
CA SER A 110 4.01 -2.54 0.37
C SER A 110 2.98 -1.84 -0.55
N PRO A 111 2.87 -0.50 -0.57
CA PRO A 111 1.84 0.22 -1.34
C PRO A 111 2.19 0.41 -2.83
N SER A 112 3.45 0.24 -3.22
CA SER A 112 4.01 0.65 -4.52
C SER A 112 3.26 0.12 -5.74
N HIS A 113 2.72 -1.10 -5.64
CA HIS A 113 2.03 -1.77 -6.75
C HIS A 113 0.53 -1.50 -6.80
N ILE A 114 -0.04 -0.73 -5.87
CA ILE A 114 -1.48 -0.38 -5.83
C ILE A 114 -1.73 1.14 -5.78
N LEU A 115 -0.71 1.95 -6.10
CA LEU A 115 -0.75 3.41 -5.98
C LEU A 115 -1.99 4.08 -6.61
N PRO A 116 -2.49 3.71 -7.82
CA PRO A 116 -3.65 4.38 -8.39
C PRO A 116 -4.89 4.27 -7.50
N GLN A 117 -5.21 3.05 -7.04
CA GLN A 117 -6.35 2.82 -6.14
C GLN A 117 -6.12 3.43 -4.76
N LEU A 118 -4.90 3.32 -4.24
CA LEU A 118 -4.52 3.86 -2.93
C LEU A 118 -4.60 5.39 -2.89
N THR A 119 -4.20 6.07 -3.97
CA THR A 119 -4.30 7.54 -4.08
C THR A 119 -5.73 8.01 -3.92
N ALA A 120 -6.68 7.31 -4.56
CA ALA A 120 -8.10 7.61 -4.44
C ALA A 120 -8.62 7.37 -3.01
N ALA A 121 -8.23 6.27 -2.38
CA ALA A 121 -8.66 5.94 -1.00
C ALA A 121 -8.09 6.94 0.03
N LEU A 122 -6.82 7.32 -0.09
CA LEU A 122 -6.18 8.29 0.81
C LEU A 122 -6.75 9.69 0.65
N SER A 123 -6.96 10.13 -0.59
CA SER A 123 -7.56 11.44 -0.86
C SER A 123 -8.95 11.52 -0.22
N LEU A 124 -9.72 10.43 -0.35
CA LEU A 124 -11.03 10.34 0.28
C LEU A 124 -10.93 10.33 1.80
N ALA A 125 -10.03 9.53 2.39
CA ALA A 125 -9.89 9.45 3.85
C ALA A 125 -9.50 10.79 4.46
N LYS A 126 -8.54 11.51 3.87
CA LYS A 126 -8.19 12.88 4.30
C LYS A 126 -9.38 13.83 4.17
N SER A 127 -10.16 13.76 3.08
CA SER A 127 -11.38 14.59 2.94
C SER A 127 -12.49 14.20 3.92
N SER A 128 -12.50 12.96 4.40
CA SER A 128 -13.44 12.42 5.37
C SER A 128 -12.97 12.57 6.84
N GLY A 129 -11.87 13.28 7.08
CA GLY A 129 -11.42 13.63 8.43
C GLY A 129 -10.23 12.85 8.96
N LEU A 130 -9.52 12.04 8.15
CA LEU A 130 -8.27 11.40 8.58
C LEU A 130 -7.23 12.47 8.93
N THR A 131 -6.83 12.57 10.19
CA THR A 131 -5.92 13.63 10.67
C THR A 131 -4.52 13.14 11.04
N ILE A 132 -4.39 11.87 11.42
CA ILE A 132 -3.09 11.29 11.78
C ILE A 132 -2.15 11.12 10.56
N PRO A 133 -0.82 11.15 10.77
CA PRO A 133 0.17 10.99 9.70
C PRO A 133 0.02 9.70 8.91
N VAL A 134 0.41 9.73 7.64
CA VAL A 134 0.46 8.57 6.76
C VAL A 134 1.92 8.17 6.49
N VAL A 135 2.26 6.92 6.79
CA VAL A 135 3.56 6.30 6.53
C VAL A 135 3.47 5.46 5.25
N TYR A 136 4.40 5.71 4.33
CA TYR A 136 4.62 4.91 3.13
C TYR A 136 5.77 3.94 3.39
N ASN A 137 5.45 2.72 3.80
CA ASN A 137 6.42 1.67 4.12
C ASN A 137 6.61 0.75 2.91
N SER A 138 7.78 0.82 2.28
CA SER A 138 8.05 0.21 0.99
C SER A 138 9.39 -0.49 0.95
N ASN A 139 9.63 -1.31 -0.06
CA ASN A 139 10.94 -1.93 -0.30
C ASN A 139 11.96 -1.00 -0.99
N GLY A 140 11.62 0.29 -1.16
CA GLY A 140 12.45 1.28 -1.84
C GLY A 140 12.49 1.19 -3.37
N TYR A 141 11.93 0.14 -3.99
CA TYR A 141 11.87 0.01 -5.45
C TYR A 141 10.66 0.75 -6.03
N ASP A 142 10.68 2.07 -5.92
CA ASP A 142 9.52 2.94 -6.18
C ASP A 142 9.69 3.84 -7.41
N SER A 143 8.57 4.13 -8.08
CA SER A 143 8.57 5.04 -9.23
C SER A 143 8.65 6.48 -8.74
N VAL A 144 9.70 7.20 -9.10
CA VAL A 144 9.88 8.62 -8.74
C VAL A 144 8.66 9.46 -9.13
N THR A 145 8.09 9.22 -10.32
CA THR A 145 6.87 9.91 -10.78
C THR A 145 5.68 9.61 -9.87
N ALA A 146 5.52 8.35 -9.46
CA ALA A 146 4.42 7.95 -8.60
C ALA A 146 4.58 8.53 -7.18
N LEU A 147 5.80 8.52 -6.63
CA LEU A 147 6.12 9.16 -5.35
C LEU A 147 5.83 10.67 -5.37
N LYS A 148 6.20 11.37 -6.46
CA LYS A 148 5.84 12.79 -6.63
C LYS A 148 4.34 13.02 -6.63
N GLY A 149 3.56 12.09 -7.18
CA GLY A 149 2.09 12.12 -7.15
C GLY A 149 1.49 11.92 -5.75
N MET A 150 2.23 11.29 -4.83
CA MET A 150 1.80 11.10 -3.43
C MET A 150 2.10 12.29 -2.52
N ARG A 151 2.73 13.36 -3.03
CA ARG A 151 3.03 14.56 -2.25
C ARG A 151 1.74 15.18 -1.71
N GLY A 152 1.71 15.46 -0.41
CA GLY A 152 0.52 15.97 0.30
C GLY A 152 -0.44 14.89 0.78
N LEU A 153 -0.27 13.63 0.35
CA LEU A 153 -1.03 12.48 0.86
C LEU A 153 -0.23 11.64 1.85
N VAL A 154 1.10 11.61 1.69
CA VAL A 154 2.05 10.88 2.54
C VAL A 154 2.90 11.87 3.32
N ASP A 155 3.07 11.60 4.60
CA ASP A 155 3.81 12.44 5.54
C ASP A 155 5.21 11.86 5.84
N ILE A 156 5.32 10.54 5.90
CA ILE A 156 6.56 9.82 6.25
C ILE A 156 6.84 8.76 5.17
N TYR A 157 8.07 8.74 4.65
CA TYR A 157 8.52 7.69 3.74
C TYR A 157 9.51 6.79 4.46
N LEU A 158 9.20 5.50 4.53
CA LEU A 158 9.98 4.46 5.20
C LEU A 158 10.42 3.40 4.16
N PRO A 159 11.54 3.62 3.45
CA PRO A 159 12.05 2.65 2.49
C PRO A 159 12.98 1.63 3.16
N ASP A 160 12.63 0.35 3.07
CA ASP A 160 13.45 -0.79 3.45
C ASP A 160 14.13 -1.35 2.19
N ILE A 161 15.28 -0.77 1.85
CA ILE A 161 16.01 -1.05 0.62
C ILE A 161 16.48 -2.51 0.61
N LYS A 162 15.94 -3.31 -0.32
CA LYS A 162 16.21 -4.76 -0.40
C LYS A 162 17.38 -5.14 -1.30
N TYR A 163 17.56 -4.42 -2.39
CA TYR A 163 18.62 -4.67 -3.35
C TYR A 163 19.27 -3.34 -3.72
N LEU A 164 20.59 -3.36 -3.81
CA LEU A 164 21.43 -2.32 -4.37
C LEU A 164 22.19 -2.95 -5.54
N ASP A 165 22.44 -2.15 -6.55
CA ASP A 165 23.23 -2.46 -7.74
C ASP A 165 24.75 -2.53 -7.44
#